data_AF-A0A2T2STR5-F1
#
_entry.id   AF-A0A2T2STR5-F1
#
_cell.length_a   1.000
_cell.length_b   1.000
_cell.length_c   1.000
_cell.angle_alpha   90.00
_cell.angle_beta   90.00
_cell.angle_gamma   90.00
#
_symmetry.space_group_name_H-M   'P 1'
#
loop_
_entity.id
_entity.type
_entity.pdbx_description
1 polymer ?
#
loop_
_entity_poly.entity_id
_entity_poly.type
_entity_poly.pdbx_seq_one_letter_code
_entity_poly.pdbx_strand_id
1 'polypeptide(L)'
;RFDVLRAACVHPVEHYGLDVGLLREGGPADFIVVDDLDAVTVQRTYVEGQLVAENGTTQIERVPSDTPNRFAARPVDPEAFRVPAEGDHLRVITATDNQLVTGEEVVETPIEDGQAVPDPDRDLLKLVVLNRYAEDPEPSVAFVRGFGLDRGALASSVAHDSHNVVAVGTSDEALARAVNAVVRQEGGISAVAKGTHVLPLPIAGLMSDEPYDVVARRYTRLSDYVEEELGSPMDAPFMTLSFLALLVIPKLKLSDQGLFDGDAFTFVDRFAESPPQE
;
A
#
# COMPACT_ATOMS: atom_id res chain seq x y z
N ARG A 1 15.82 -26.43 -14.74
CA ARG A 1 16.53 -25.21 -15.24
C ARG A 1 15.96 -24.75 -16.59
N PHE A 2 15.99 -25.59 -17.63
CA PHE A 2 15.19 -25.33 -18.85
C PHE A 2 13.70 -25.14 -18.58
N ASP A 3 13.16 -25.77 -17.53
CA ASP A 3 11.77 -25.59 -17.12
C ASP A 3 11.45 -24.17 -16.66
N VAL A 4 12.40 -23.47 -16.03
CA VAL A 4 12.22 -22.08 -15.58
C VAL A 4 12.16 -21.15 -16.79
N LEU A 5 13.07 -21.30 -17.75
CA LEU A 5 13.04 -20.52 -18.99
C LEU A 5 11.80 -20.84 -19.84
N ARG A 6 11.35 -22.10 -19.88
CA ARG A 6 10.07 -22.45 -20.51
C ARG A 6 8.88 -21.82 -19.80
N ALA A 7 8.85 -21.85 -18.48
CA ALA A 7 7.79 -21.22 -17.69
C ALA A 7 7.78 -19.69 -17.80
N ALA A 8 8.94 -19.06 -17.94
CA ALA A 8 9.08 -17.61 -18.05
C ALA A 8 8.86 -17.08 -19.48
N CYS A 9 8.89 -17.94 -20.50
CA CYS A 9 8.85 -17.52 -21.90
C CYS A 9 7.90 -18.39 -22.74
N VAL A 10 8.23 -19.67 -22.95
CA VAL A 10 7.47 -20.55 -23.86
C VAL A 10 6.01 -20.71 -23.43
N HIS A 11 5.76 -21.05 -22.16
CA HIS A 11 4.40 -21.31 -21.71
C HIS A 11 3.51 -20.06 -21.77
N PRO A 12 3.92 -18.86 -21.31
CA PRO A 12 3.12 -17.65 -21.49
C PRO A 12 2.83 -17.34 -22.97
N VAL A 13 3.83 -17.45 -23.84
CA VAL A 13 3.65 -17.18 -25.27
C VAL A 13 2.66 -18.16 -25.89
N GLU A 14 2.78 -19.45 -25.62
CA GLU A 14 1.87 -20.47 -26.15
C GLU A 14 0.46 -20.38 -25.55
N HIS A 15 0.36 -20.08 -24.26
CA HIS A 15 -0.92 -19.97 -23.56
C HIS A 15 -1.73 -18.75 -24.00
N TYR A 16 -1.08 -17.58 -24.11
CA TYR A 16 -1.73 -16.32 -24.48
C TYR A 16 -1.71 -16.05 -25.99
N GLY A 17 -1.00 -16.85 -26.78
CA GLY A 17 -0.87 -16.66 -28.23
C GLY A 17 -0.10 -15.40 -28.62
N LEU A 18 0.96 -15.06 -27.87
CA LEU A 18 1.76 -13.87 -28.13
C LEU A 18 2.63 -14.05 -29.39
N ASP A 19 2.90 -12.95 -30.09
CA ASP A 19 3.69 -12.91 -31.32
C ASP A 19 5.18 -12.60 -31.08
N VAL A 20 5.63 -12.64 -29.82
CA VAL A 20 6.98 -12.29 -29.36
C VAL A 20 7.62 -13.40 -28.52
N GLY A 21 8.93 -13.28 -28.25
CA GLY A 21 9.64 -14.06 -27.24
C GLY A 21 10.09 -15.47 -27.65
N LEU A 22 9.67 -15.99 -28.81
CA LEU A 22 10.12 -17.29 -29.31
C LEU A 22 11.13 -17.12 -30.45
N LEU A 23 12.36 -17.58 -30.23
CA LEU A 23 13.40 -17.62 -31.26
C LEU A 23 13.04 -18.65 -32.34
N ARG A 24 12.42 -18.17 -33.42
CA ARG A 24 11.98 -18.96 -34.58
C ARG A 24 12.29 -18.20 -35.87
N GLU A 25 12.55 -18.93 -36.94
CA GLU A 25 12.73 -18.31 -38.26
C GLU A 25 11.48 -17.53 -38.66
N GLY A 26 11.66 -16.27 -39.08
CA GLY A 26 10.58 -15.37 -39.46
C GLY A 26 9.88 -14.64 -38.30
N GLY A 27 10.25 -14.93 -37.04
CA GLY A 27 9.75 -14.20 -35.87
C GLY A 27 10.59 -12.96 -35.50
N PRO A 28 10.12 -12.13 -34.57
CA PRO A 28 10.90 -11.02 -34.03
C PRO A 28 12.13 -11.55 -33.29
N ALA A 29 13.27 -10.88 -33.49
CA ALA A 29 14.53 -11.24 -32.85
C ALA A 29 14.63 -10.64 -31.43
N ASP A 30 13.73 -11.11 -30.56
CA ASP A 30 13.65 -10.73 -29.15
C ASP A 30 14.34 -11.80 -28.30
N PHE A 31 15.49 -11.46 -27.73
CA PHE A 31 16.25 -12.41 -26.91
C PHE A 31 17.25 -11.72 -25.99
N ILE A 32 17.68 -12.48 -24.99
CA ILE A 32 18.80 -12.13 -24.12
C ILE A 32 19.98 -13.06 -24.37
N VAL A 33 21.18 -12.51 -24.25
CA VAL A 33 22.42 -13.27 -24.17
C VAL A 33 22.85 -13.25 -22.71
N VAL A 34 23.05 -14.43 -22.11
CA VAL A 34 23.47 -14.58 -20.72
C VAL A 34 24.84 -15.24 -20.66
N ASP A 35 25.56 -15.03 -19.56
CA ASP A 35 26.86 -15.67 -19.30
C ASP A 35 26.73 -17.19 -19.11
N ASP A 36 25.77 -17.61 -18.30
CA ASP A 36 25.44 -18.99 -18.01
C ASP A 36 23.96 -19.17 -17.61
N LEU A 37 23.51 -20.42 -17.48
CA LEU A 37 22.12 -20.77 -17.17
C LEU A 37 21.83 -20.90 -15.66
N ASP A 38 22.83 -20.59 -14.82
CA ASP A 38 22.77 -20.70 -13.37
C ASP A 38 22.56 -19.33 -12.74
N ALA A 39 23.43 -18.37 -13.06
CA ALA A 39 23.33 -16.97 -12.65
C ALA A 39 22.40 -16.16 -13.57
N VAL A 40 22.32 -16.52 -14.86
CA VAL A 40 21.49 -15.85 -15.87
C VAL A 40 21.82 -14.35 -15.95
N THR A 41 23.10 -13.98 -15.82
CA THR A 41 23.52 -12.58 -15.89
C THR A 41 23.38 -12.10 -17.32
N VAL A 42 22.47 -11.16 -17.55
CA VAL A 42 22.20 -10.63 -18.89
C VAL A 42 23.38 -9.79 -19.39
N GLN A 43 24.07 -10.29 -20.42
CA GLN A 43 25.15 -9.60 -21.12
C GLN A 43 24.59 -8.64 -22.17
N ARG A 44 23.57 -9.07 -22.92
CA ARG A 44 22.91 -8.28 -23.97
C ARG A 44 21.43 -8.57 -24.04
N THR A 45 20.66 -7.55 -24.39
CA THR A 45 19.22 -7.68 -24.68
C THR A 45 18.96 -7.14 -26.08
N TYR A 46 18.22 -7.91 -26.87
CA TYR A 46 17.78 -7.55 -28.19
C TYR A 46 16.25 -7.50 -28.25
N VAL A 47 15.72 -6.49 -28.93
CA VAL A 47 14.29 -6.34 -29.25
C VAL A 47 14.20 -6.00 -30.74
N GLU A 48 13.42 -6.77 -31.49
CA GLU A 48 13.31 -6.69 -32.96
C GLU A 48 14.67 -6.69 -33.66
N GLY A 49 15.63 -7.44 -33.11
CA GLY A 49 17.01 -7.52 -33.62
C GLY A 49 17.90 -6.32 -33.32
N GLN A 50 17.39 -5.29 -32.64
CA GLN A 50 18.17 -4.13 -32.18
C GLN A 50 18.75 -4.42 -30.80
N LEU A 51 20.04 -4.10 -30.60
CA LEU A 51 20.68 -4.19 -29.28
C LEU A 51 20.14 -3.03 -28.41
N VAL A 52 19.31 -3.36 -27.42
CA VAL A 52 18.66 -2.36 -26.55
C VAL A 52 19.31 -2.22 -25.18
N ALA A 53 20.13 -3.19 -24.77
CA ALA A 53 20.94 -3.10 -23.57
C ALA A 53 22.20 -3.96 -23.67
N GLU A 54 23.30 -3.51 -23.09
CA GLU A 54 24.55 -4.28 -22.99
C GLU A 54 25.25 -4.00 -21.65
N ASN A 55 25.72 -5.05 -20.97
CA ASN A 55 26.45 -4.98 -19.70
C ASN A 55 25.74 -4.11 -18.64
N GLY A 56 24.43 -4.31 -18.47
CA GLY A 56 23.61 -3.56 -17.51
C GLY A 56 23.29 -2.11 -17.90
N THR A 57 23.74 -1.64 -19.07
CA THR A 57 23.44 -0.29 -19.57
C THR A 57 22.35 -0.35 -20.64
N THR A 58 21.26 0.37 -20.40
CA THR A 58 20.19 0.55 -21.41
C THR A 58 20.65 1.49 -22.52
N GLN A 59 20.31 1.14 -23.76
CA GLN A 59 20.42 1.99 -24.95
C GLN A 59 19.06 2.58 -25.34
N ILE A 60 17.97 2.19 -24.66
CA ILE A 60 16.65 2.77 -24.84
C ILE A 60 16.67 4.19 -24.27
N GLU A 61 16.37 5.17 -25.11
CA GLU A 61 16.26 6.56 -24.70
C GLU A 61 15.10 6.75 -23.74
N ARG A 62 15.32 7.52 -22.67
CA ARG A 62 14.26 7.88 -21.74
C ARG A 62 13.28 8.80 -22.44
N VAL A 63 12.01 8.41 -22.43
CA VAL A 63 10.90 9.25 -22.89
C VAL A 63 10.31 9.96 -21.65
N PRO A 64 10.14 11.30 -21.68
CA PRO A 64 9.39 12.00 -20.65
C PRO A 64 7.96 11.48 -20.56
N SER A 65 7.45 11.32 -19.35
CA SER A 65 6.04 10.98 -19.11
C SER A 65 5.31 12.21 -18.62
N ASP A 66 4.07 12.40 -19.08
CA ASP A 66 3.13 13.24 -18.34
C ASP A 66 2.83 12.60 -16.98
N THR A 67 2.34 13.41 -16.05
CA THR A 67 1.91 12.97 -14.72
C THR A 67 0.40 13.13 -14.56
N PRO A 68 -0.43 12.37 -15.32
CA PRO A 68 -1.88 12.47 -15.22
C PRO A 68 -2.31 12.05 -13.81
N ASN A 69 -3.10 12.87 -13.14
CA ASN A 69 -3.54 12.61 -11.78
C ASN A 69 -4.93 13.16 -11.51
N ARG A 70 -5.71 12.41 -10.73
CA ARG A 70 -7.03 12.84 -10.25
C ARG A 70 -7.02 12.81 -8.73
N PHE A 71 -6.74 13.96 -8.14
CA PHE A 71 -6.66 14.15 -6.71
C PHE A 71 -7.38 15.44 -6.34
N ALA A 72 -8.51 15.32 -5.64
CA ALA A 72 -9.37 16.44 -5.26
C ALA A 72 -9.36 16.72 -3.75
N ALA A 73 -9.03 15.72 -2.93
CA ALA A 73 -9.06 15.85 -1.48
C ALA A 73 -8.13 16.96 -0.97
N ARG A 74 -8.62 17.71 0.00
CA ARG A 74 -7.89 18.79 0.68
C ARG A 74 -7.27 18.34 1.99
N PRO A 75 -6.33 19.11 2.56
CA PRO A 75 -5.81 18.83 3.89
C PRO A 75 -6.93 18.74 4.94
N VAL A 76 -6.77 17.79 5.85
CA VAL A 76 -7.76 17.43 6.88
C VAL A 76 -7.21 17.76 8.27
N ASP A 77 -8.04 18.34 9.13
CA ASP A 77 -7.70 18.61 10.52
C ASP A 77 -7.79 17.34 11.40
N PRO A 78 -7.02 17.23 12.50
CA PRO A 78 -7.05 16.06 13.39
C PRO A 78 -8.46 15.69 13.88
N GLU A 79 -9.32 16.70 14.11
CA GLU A 79 -10.70 16.55 14.53
C GLU A 79 -11.53 15.60 13.65
N ALA A 80 -11.21 15.51 12.35
CA ALA A 80 -11.93 14.65 11.41
C ALA A 80 -11.65 13.15 11.64
N PHE A 81 -10.65 12.80 12.46
CA PHE A 81 -10.32 11.41 12.80
C PHE A 81 -10.90 10.98 14.16
N ARG A 82 -11.61 11.87 14.86
CA ARG A 82 -12.25 11.56 16.14
C ARG A 82 -13.41 10.60 15.95
N VAL A 83 -13.55 9.65 16.87
CA VAL A 83 -14.60 8.64 16.86
C VAL A 83 -15.31 8.73 18.21
N PRO A 84 -16.57 9.20 18.28
CA PRO A 84 -17.35 9.14 19.51
C PRO A 84 -17.41 7.71 20.05
N ALA A 85 -17.20 7.54 21.35
CA ALA A 85 -17.32 6.24 22.00
C ALA A 85 -18.80 5.86 22.16
N GLU A 86 -19.34 5.11 21.20
CA GLU A 86 -20.75 4.68 21.17
C GLU A 86 -20.95 3.27 21.76
N GLY A 87 -19.87 2.60 22.16
CA GLY A 87 -19.92 1.30 22.84
C GLY A 87 -18.60 0.90 23.51
N ASP A 88 -18.70 -0.03 24.46
CA ASP A 88 -17.56 -0.51 25.26
C ASP A 88 -16.74 -1.62 24.56
N HIS A 89 -17.20 -2.08 23.39
CA HIS A 89 -16.55 -3.14 22.63
C HIS A 89 -16.33 -2.70 21.18
N LEU A 90 -15.06 -2.67 20.76
CA LEU A 90 -14.61 -2.18 19.47
C LEU A 90 -14.23 -3.34 18.56
N ARG A 91 -14.73 -3.34 17.32
CA ARG A 91 -14.26 -4.22 16.24
C ARG A 91 -12.93 -3.69 15.71
N VAL A 92 -11.94 -4.57 15.69
CA VAL A 92 -10.57 -4.27 15.29
C VAL A 92 -10.20 -5.19 14.15
N ILE A 93 -9.66 -4.61 13.08
CA ILE A 93 -9.07 -5.36 11.97
C ILE A 93 -7.75 -5.95 12.48
N THR A 94 -7.53 -7.26 12.32
CA THR A 94 -6.20 -7.84 12.59
C THR A 94 -5.41 -8.00 11.30
N ALA A 95 -4.28 -7.31 11.23
CA ALA A 95 -3.30 -7.44 10.17
C ALA A 95 -2.18 -8.38 10.63
N THR A 96 -1.74 -9.26 9.73
CA THR A 96 -0.57 -10.12 9.95
C THR A 96 0.44 -9.82 8.87
N ASP A 97 1.71 -9.68 9.26
CA ASP A 97 2.77 -9.39 8.30
C ASP A 97 2.86 -10.50 7.23
N ASN A 98 3.18 -10.10 5.99
CA ASN A 98 3.23 -10.98 4.83
C ASN A 98 1.91 -11.75 4.54
N GLN A 99 0.75 -11.24 5.00
CA GLN A 99 -0.58 -11.81 4.70
C GLN A 99 -1.53 -10.77 4.09
N LEU A 100 -2.30 -11.20 3.09
CA LEU A 100 -3.38 -10.38 2.49
C LEU A 100 -4.68 -10.52 3.27
N VAL A 101 -4.91 -11.71 3.82
CA VAL A 101 -6.08 -12.04 4.63
C VAL A 101 -5.93 -11.35 5.98
N THR A 102 -6.96 -10.62 6.36
CA THR A 102 -7.06 -9.99 7.67
C THR A 102 -7.96 -10.84 8.57
N GLY A 103 -8.06 -10.49 9.84
CA GLY A 103 -9.07 -11.03 10.72
C GLY A 103 -9.88 -9.92 11.39
N GLU A 104 -10.65 -10.35 12.38
CA GLU A 104 -11.51 -9.51 13.20
C GLU A 104 -11.33 -9.91 14.66
N GLU A 105 -11.11 -8.93 15.52
CA GLU A 105 -11.15 -9.08 16.97
C GLU A 105 -12.13 -8.07 17.56
N VAL A 106 -12.73 -8.42 18.71
CA VAL A 106 -13.51 -7.50 19.51
C VAL A 106 -12.76 -7.26 20.81
N VAL A 107 -12.46 -6.00 21.10
CA VAL A 107 -11.67 -5.60 22.28
C VAL A 107 -12.43 -4.58 23.11
N GLU A 108 -12.09 -4.46 24.39
CA GLU A 108 -12.57 -3.37 25.23
C GLU A 108 -12.10 -2.02 24.67
N THR A 109 -13.06 -1.12 24.42
CA THR A 109 -12.80 0.19 23.81
C THR A 109 -11.92 1.05 24.74
N PRO A 110 -10.71 1.45 24.32
CA PRO A 110 -10.00 2.56 24.96
C PRO A 110 -10.77 3.87 24.79
N ILE A 111 -11.25 4.45 25.89
CA ILE A 111 -12.05 5.68 25.88
C ILE A 111 -11.34 6.77 26.67
N GLU A 112 -11.13 7.92 26.02
CA GLU A 112 -10.67 9.16 26.65
C GLU A 112 -11.58 10.31 26.24
N ASP A 113 -12.06 11.10 27.21
CA ASP A 113 -12.96 12.24 26.99
C ASP A 113 -14.17 11.93 26.08
N GLY A 114 -14.72 10.72 26.19
CA GLY A 114 -15.87 10.26 25.40
C GLY A 114 -15.55 9.91 23.95
N GLN A 115 -14.28 9.78 23.59
CA GLN A 115 -13.81 9.36 22.27
C GLN A 115 -13.13 8.00 22.36
N ALA A 116 -13.32 7.16 21.34
CA ALA A 116 -12.50 5.98 21.14
C ALA A 116 -11.12 6.41 20.61
N VAL A 117 -10.06 6.05 21.33
CA VAL A 117 -8.68 6.51 21.06
C VAL A 117 -7.75 5.34 20.71
N PRO A 118 -6.66 5.54 19.97
CA PRO A 118 -5.65 4.51 19.81
C PRO A 118 -5.00 4.17 21.16
N ASP A 119 -4.53 2.93 21.30
CA ASP A 119 -3.77 2.42 22.44
C ASP A 119 -2.56 1.63 21.91
N PRO A 120 -1.44 2.31 21.64
CA PRO A 120 -0.22 1.71 21.10
C PRO A 120 0.35 0.58 21.97
N ASP A 121 0.20 0.65 23.30
CA ASP A 121 0.69 -0.38 24.22
C ASP A 121 -0.03 -1.73 24.01
N ARG A 122 -1.27 -1.70 23.50
CA ARG A 122 -2.05 -2.88 23.09
C ARG A 122 -2.05 -3.13 21.58
N ASP A 123 -1.20 -2.41 20.83
CA ASP A 123 -1.18 -2.37 19.37
C ASP A 123 -2.58 -2.15 18.78
N LEU A 124 -3.30 -1.17 19.33
CA LEU A 124 -4.60 -0.73 18.83
C LEU A 124 -4.43 0.64 18.19
N LEU A 125 -4.35 0.66 16.87
CA LEU A 125 -4.11 1.88 16.10
C LEU A 125 -5.37 2.31 15.37
N LYS A 126 -5.48 3.61 15.07
CA LYS A 126 -6.54 4.09 14.18
C LYS A 126 -6.14 3.84 12.72
N LEU A 127 -7.07 3.30 11.95
CA LEU A 127 -7.01 3.15 10.50
C LEU A 127 -7.97 4.15 9.85
N VAL A 128 -7.52 4.84 8.81
CA VAL A 128 -8.27 5.87 8.11
C VAL A 128 -8.28 5.59 6.62
N VAL A 129 -9.43 5.81 5.98
CA VAL A 129 -9.54 5.93 4.52
C VAL A 129 -10.20 7.26 4.17
N LEU A 130 -9.48 8.09 3.40
CA LEU A 130 -9.94 9.37 2.88
C LEU A 130 -10.17 9.25 1.37
N ASN A 131 -11.39 9.53 0.92
CA ASN A 131 -11.73 9.52 -0.51
C ASN A 131 -10.95 10.61 -1.25
N ARG A 132 -10.01 10.26 -2.12
CA ARG A 132 -9.18 11.28 -2.80
C ARG A 132 -9.87 11.93 -3.99
N TYR A 133 -11.01 11.40 -4.44
CA TYR A 133 -11.70 11.84 -5.66
C TYR A 133 -12.78 12.89 -5.41
N ALA A 134 -13.05 13.22 -4.14
CA ALA A 134 -13.96 14.28 -3.70
C ALA A 134 -13.17 15.40 -2.98
N GLU A 135 -13.68 16.63 -3.01
CA GLU A 135 -12.96 17.81 -2.47
C GLU A 135 -12.92 17.84 -0.94
N ASP A 136 -14.05 17.61 -0.29
CA ASP A 136 -14.19 17.65 1.17
C ASP A 136 -14.85 16.37 1.69
N PRO A 137 -14.24 15.18 1.51
CA PRO A 137 -14.82 13.93 1.97
C PRO A 137 -14.59 13.76 3.47
N GLU A 138 -15.60 13.23 4.15
CA GLU A 138 -15.46 12.79 5.53
C GLU A 138 -14.59 11.51 5.55
N PRO A 139 -13.49 11.46 6.32
CA PRO A 139 -12.68 10.26 6.43
C PRO A 139 -13.46 9.14 7.11
N SER A 140 -13.36 7.92 6.57
CA SER A 140 -13.80 6.72 7.29
C SER A 140 -12.70 6.31 8.27
N VAL A 141 -13.07 6.06 9.52
CA VAL A 141 -12.15 5.68 10.60
C VAL A 141 -12.56 4.34 11.21
N ALA A 142 -11.59 3.47 11.41
CA ALA A 142 -11.70 2.19 12.12
C ALA A 142 -10.43 1.95 12.96
N PHE A 143 -10.30 0.74 13.51
CA PHE A 143 -9.13 0.37 14.32
C PHE A 143 -8.48 -0.90 13.79
N VAL A 144 -7.17 -0.96 13.92
CA VAL A 144 -6.34 -2.06 13.42
C VAL A 144 -5.30 -2.46 14.47
N ARG A 145 -5.01 -3.76 14.50
CA ARG A 145 -3.92 -4.37 15.25
C ARG A 145 -2.98 -5.10 14.31
N GLY A 146 -1.69 -5.14 14.63
CA GLY A 146 -0.65 -5.90 13.94
C GLY A 146 0.49 -5.03 13.42
N PHE A 147 0.36 -3.70 13.44
CA PHE A 147 1.38 -2.78 12.90
C PHE A 147 2.48 -2.45 13.91
N GLY A 148 2.21 -2.57 15.21
CA GLY A 148 3.20 -2.36 16.27
C GLY A 148 3.82 -0.97 16.24
N LEU A 149 3.06 0.08 15.89
CA LEU A 149 3.58 1.45 15.94
C LEU A 149 3.52 1.96 17.38
N ASP A 150 4.66 2.33 17.94
CA ASP A 150 4.75 2.98 19.26
C ASP A 150 4.38 4.46 19.19
N ARG A 151 4.60 5.07 18.01
CA ARG A 151 4.34 6.50 17.75
C ARG A 151 4.17 6.75 16.26
N GLY A 152 3.56 7.89 15.93
CA GLY A 152 3.54 8.38 14.57
C GLY A 152 2.46 7.75 13.70
N ALA A 153 2.60 7.90 12.38
CA ALA A 153 1.64 7.39 11.42
C ALA A 153 2.26 7.15 10.04
N LEU A 154 1.61 6.29 9.27
CA LEU A 154 1.91 5.96 7.88
C LEU A 154 0.71 6.36 7.02
N ALA A 155 0.94 6.80 5.78
CA ALA A 155 -0.13 6.97 4.80
C ALA A 155 0.32 6.58 3.39
N SER A 156 -0.63 6.16 2.55
CA SER A 156 -0.41 5.77 1.17
C SER A 156 -1.63 6.09 0.32
N SER A 157 -1.43 6.60 -0.90
CA SER A 157 -2.49 6.60 -1.94
C SER A 157 -2.50 5.32 -2.79
N VAL A 158 -1.54 4.43 -2.58
CA VAL A 158 -1.58 3.05 -3.11
C VAL A 158 -2.38 2.21 -2.12
N ALA A 159 -3.70 2.16 -2.32
CA ALA A 159 -4.64 1.36 -1.53
C ALA A 159 -5.50 0.49 -2.46
N HIS A 160 -5.25 -0.80 -2.50
CA HIS A 160 -5.93 -1.71 -3.43
C HIS A 160 -7.43 -1.79 -3.13
N ASP A 161 -8.36 -1.66 -4.09
CA ASP A 161 -8.19 -1.26 -5.50
C ASP A 161 -8.87 0.09 -5.82
N SER A 162 -9.50 0.73 -4.83
CA SER A 162 -10.10 2.07 -5.02
C SER A 162 -9.03 3.18 -5.07
N HIS A 163 -7.86 2.92 -4.49
CA HIS A 163 -6.73 3.85 -4.41
C HIS A 163 -7.08 5.19 -3.76
N ASN A 164 -7.90 5.14 -2.71
CA ASN A 164 -8.07 6.26 -1.77
C ASN A 164 -6.82 6.43 -0.90
N VAL A 165 -6.72 7.53 -0.14
CA VAL A 165 -5.63 7.66 0.84
C VAL A 165 -5.97 6.80 2.04
N VAL A 166 -5.13 5.80 2.32
CA VAL A 166 -5.21 4.96 3.52
C VAL A 166 -4.11 5.35 4.49
N ALA A 167 -4.40 5.39 5.79
CA ALA A 167 -3.43 5.73 6.81
C ALA A 167 -3.64 4.95 8.10
N VAL A 168 -2.55 4.66 8.82
CA VAL A 168 -2.58 4.04 10.15
C VAL A 168 -1.71 4.84 11.10
N GLY A 169 -2.15 5.05 12.34
CA GLY A 169 -1.38 5.88 13.27
C GLY A 169 -1.81 5.79 14.73
N THR A 170 -0.94 6.35 15.57
CA THR A 170 -1.05 6.33 17.05
C THR A 170 -1.76 7.53 17.63
N SER A 171 -2.10 8.54 16.83
CA SER A 171 -2.89 9.71 17.25
C SER A 171 -3.52 10.40 16.05
N ASP A 172 -4.54 11.22 16.31
CA ASP A 172 -5.24 12.00 15.28
C ASP A 172 -4.30 13.04 14.64
N GLU A 173 -3.40 13.64 15.41
CA GLU A 173 -2.38 14.58 14.91
C GLU A 173 -1.35 13.90 14.01
N ALA A 174 -0.94 12.68 14.37
CA ALA A 174 -0.03 11.91 13.55
C ALA A 174 -0.69 11.51 12.23
N LEU A 175 -1.93 11.03 12.28
CA LEU A 175 -2.74 10.71 11.09
C LEU A 175 -2.90 11.93 10.18
N ALA A 176 -3.31 13.07 10.73
CA ALA A 176 -3.43 14.33 9.99
C ALA A 176 -2.12 14.68 9.27
N ARG A 177 -0.98 14.59 9.98
CA ARG A 177 0.34 14.87 9.39
C ARG A 177 0.67 13.92 8.24
N ALA A 178 0.44 12.62 8.40
CA ALA A 178 0.74 11.61 7.38
C ALA A 178 -0.17 11.75 6.15
N VAL A 179 -1.49 11.81 6.37
CA VAL A 179 -2.50 12.01 5.32
C VAL A 179 -2.22 13.30 4.55
N ASN A 180 -2.02 14.42 5.25
CA ASN A 180 -1.78 15.71 4.61
C ASN A 180 -0.44 15.75 3.88
N ALA A 181 0.54 14.92 4.25
CA ALA A 181 1.78 14.80 3.50
C ALA A 181 1.56 14.13 2.13
N VAL A 182 0.67 13.14 2.03
CA VAL A 182 0.25 12.54 0.76
C VAL A 182 -0.60 13.52 -0.04
N VAL A 183 -1.58 14.18 0.60
CA VAL A 183 -2.44 15.17 -0.05
C VAL A 183 -1.64 16.32 -0.68
N ARG A 184 -0.64 16.86 0.03
CA ARG A 184 0.22 17.94 -0.50
C ARG A 184 1.06 17.52 -1.71
N GLN A 185 1.33 16.24 -1.87
CA GLN A 185 2.02 15.69 -3.05
C GLN A 185 1.03 15.19 -4.11
N GLU A 186 -0.28 15.35 -3.87
CA GLU A 186 -1.36 14.81 -4.70
C GLU A 186 -1.24 13.29 -4.91
N GLY A 187 -0.63 12.59 -3.95
CA GLY A 187 -0.36 11.16 -4.03
C GLY A 187 1.08 10.79 -3.68
N GLY A 188 1.24 9.61 -3.11
CA GLY A 188 2.51 9.16 -2.57
C GLY A 188 2.36 8.26 -1.36
N ILE A 189 3.49 8.06 -0.71
CA ILE A 189 3.64 7.30 0.52
C ILE A 189 4.32 8.20 1.54
N SER A 190 3.84 8.23 2.77
CA SER A 190 4.42 9.03 3.85
C SER A 190 4.57 8.25 5.15
N ALA A 191 5.57 8.64 5.93
CA ALA A 191 5.74 8.21 7.31
C ALA A 191 6.09 9.42 8.18
N VAL A 192 5.48 9.52 9.36
CA VAL A 192 5.66 10.65 10.27
C VAL A 192 5.91 10.17 11.70
N ALA A 193 6.90 10.75 12.34
CA ALA A 193 7.10 10.70 13.79
C ALA A 193 7.62 12.08 14.23
N LYS A 194 8.89 12.19 14.66
CA LYS A 194 9.54 13.50 14.88
C LYS A 194 9.71 14.28 13.58
N GLY A 195 9.95 13.58 12.47
CA GLY A 195 10.05 14.14 11.12
C GLY A 195 8.87 13.72 10.24
N THR A 196 8.91 14.13 8.98
CA THR A 196 7.97 13.71 7.92
C THR A 196 8.79 13.33 6.70
N HIS A 197 8.66 12.06 6.27
CA HIS A 197 9.26 11.55 5.04
C HIS A 197 8.16 11.26 4.03
N VAL A 198 8.39 11.56 2.76
CA VAL A 198 7.43 11.37 1.68
C VAL A 198 8.13 10.88 0.42
N LEU A 199 7.54 9.88 -0.23
CA LEU A 199 7.82 9.48 -1.61
C LEU A 199 6.64 9.95 -2.47
N PRO A 200 6.79 11.03 -3.24
CA PRO A 200 5.75 11.50 -4.16
C PRO A 200 5.50 10.47 -5.27
N LEU A 201 4.23 10.28 -5.62
CA LEU A 201 3.80 9.41 -6.72
C LEU A 201 2.89 10.20 -7.68
N PRO A 202 3.43 11.17 -8.43
CA PRO A 202 2.62 12.13 -9.19
C PRO A 202 1.79 11.51 -10.33
N ILE A 203 2.12 10.30 -10.80
CA ILE A 203 1.34 9.62 -11.84
C ILE A 203 0.22 8.83 -11.16
N ALA A 204 -1.01 9.33 -11.29
CA ALA A 204 -2.24 8.79 -10.72
C ALA A 204 -2.22 8.58 -9.18
N GLY A 205 -1.27 9.17 -8.47
CA GLY A 205 -1.00 8.86 -7.06
C GLY A 205 -0.44 7.46 -6.82
N LEU A 206 0.10 6.80 -7.86
CA LEU A 206 0.52 5.39 -7.82
C LEU A 206 1.97 5.18 -8.29
N MET A 207 2.46 5.98 -9.24
CA MET A 207 3.79 5.83 -9.81
C MET A 207 4.56 7.16 -9.78
N SER A 208 5.89 7.05 -9.78
CA SER A 208 6.80 8.18 -9.92
C SER A 208 7.39 8.22 -11.32
N ASP A 209 7.64 9.42 -11.82
CA ASP A 209 8.39 9.69 -13.05
C ASP A 209 9.91 9.76 -12.79
N GLU A 210 10.37 9.61 -11.55
CA GLU A 210 11.79 9.61 -11.18
C GLU A 210 12.51 8.29 -11.58
N PRO A 211 13.86 8.30 -11.67
CA PRO A 211 14.64 7.08 -11.89
C PRO A 211 14.36 6.00 -10.84
N TYR A 212 14.28 4.73 -11.28
CA TYR A 212 13.91 3.60 -10.43
C TYR A 212 14.80 3.48 -9.18
N ASP A 213 16.09 3.78 -9.30
CA ASP A 213 17.06 3.68 -8.21
C ASP A 213 16.86 4.78 -7.16
N VAL A 214 16.40 5.96 -7.59
CA VAL A 214 16.01 7.06 -6.69
C VAL A 214 14.75 6.67 -5.91
N VAL A 215 13.73 6.17 -6.62
CA VAL A 215 12.46 5.72 -6.01
C VAL A 215 12.71 4.58 -5.02
N ALA A 216 13.52 3.58 -5.40
CA ALA A 216 13.90 2.47 -4.54
C ALA A 216 14.58 2.95 -3.26
N ARG A 217 15.61 3.81 -3.36
CA ARG A 217 16.29 4.36 -2.18
C ARG A 217 15.35 5.14 -1.26
N ARG A 218 14.41 5.92 -1.82
CA ARG A 218 13.42 6.67 -1.03
C ARG A 218 12.42 5.74 -0.33
N TYR A 219 11.96 4.69 -1.02
CA TYR A 219 11.07 3.69 -0.44
C TYR A 219 11.76 2.88 0.67
N THR A 220 13.01 2.46 0.46
CA THR A 220 13.83 1.82 1.49
C THR A 220 13.97 2.75 2.69
N ARG A 221 14.33 4.02 2.47
CA ARG A 221 14.46 4.98 3.58
C ARG A 221 13.16 5.21 4.36
N LEU A 222 12.01 5.18 3.68
CA LEU A 222 10.71 5.22 4.35
C LEU A 222 10.53 3.97 5.22
N SER A 223 10.80 2.78 4.69
CA SER A 223 10.67 1.52 5.43
C SER A 223 11.59 1.48 6.65
N ASP A 224 12.87 1.82 6.48
CA ASP A 224 13.84 1.94 7.57
C ASP A 224 13.35 2.94 8.64
N TYR A 225 12.78 4.08 8.22
CA TYR A 225 12.24 5.07 9.15
C TYR A 225 11.05 4.53 9.96
N VAL A 226 10.21 3.69 9.35
CA VAL A 226 9.09 3.06 10.06
C VAL A 226 9.58 2.10 11.13
N GLU A 227 10.59 1.29 10.83
CA GLU A 227 11.23 0.40 11.80
C GLU A 227 11.93 1.21 12.91
N GLU A 228 12.89 2.08 12.54
CA GLU A 228 13.77 2.78 13.46
C GLU A 228 13.03 3.82 14.35
N GLU A 229 12.08 4.55 13.77
CA GLU A 229 11.50 5.74 14.39
C GLU A 229 10.02 5.60 14.76
N LEU A 230 9.30 4.61 14.22
CA LEU A 230 7.91 4.34 14.61
C LEU A 230 7.76 3.01 15.37
N GLY A 231 8.74 2.11 15.30
CA GLY A 231 8.79 0.87 16.09
C GLY A 231 8.13 -0.34 15.43
N SER A 232 7.66 -0.23 14.19
CA SER A 232 6.95 -1.33 13.52
C SER A 232 7.87 -2.54 13.31
N PRO A 233 7.42 -3.76 13.63
CA PRO A 233 8.17 -4.99 13.33
C PRO A 233 7.89 -5.56 11.93
N MET A 234 7.03 -4.93 11.13
CA MET A 234 6.63 -5.45 9.82
C MET A 234 7.76 -5.34 8.78
N ASP A 235 7.94 -6.37 7.97
CA ASP A 235 8.86 -6.35 6.83
C ASP A 235 8.39 -5.35 5.74
N ALA A 236 7.07 -5.26 5.52
CA ALA A 236 6.47 -4.46 4.44
C ALA A 236 5.21 -3.68 4.87
N PRO A 237 5.32 -2.71 5.81
CA PRO A 237 4.16 -2.06 6.42
C PRO A 237 3.26 -1.34 5.41
N PHE A 238 3.83 -0.72 4.37
CA PHE A 238 3.04 -0.05 3.32
C PHE A 238 2.30 -1.04 2.42
N MET A 239 2.87 -2.22 2.18
CA MET A 239 2.19 -3.28 1.44
C MET A 239 0.99 -3.78 2.24
N THR A 240 1.18 -4.10 3.53
CA THR A 240 0.09 -4.53 4.41
C THR A 240 -1.01 -3.48 4.49
N LEU A 241 -0.64 -2.20 4.67
CA LEU A 241 -1.58 -1.07 4.68
C LEU A 241 -2.41 -0.99 3.39
N SER A 242 -1.79 -1.24 2.23
CA SER A 242 -2.48 -1.14 0.93
C SER A 242 -3.65 -2.13 0.78
N PHE A 243 -3.61 -3.28 1.47
CA PHE A 243 -4.64 -4.32 1.39
C PHE A 243 -5.73 -4.21 2.46
N LEU A 244 -5.62 -3.28 3.41
CA LEU A 244 -6.69 -3.03 4.39
C LEU A 244 -7.92 -2.36 3.77
N ALA A 245 -7.79 -1.80 2.57
CA ALA A 245 -8.87 -1.20 1.80
C ALA A 245 -9.45 -2.10 0.70
N LEU A 246 -8.97 -3.34 0.56
CA LEU A 246 -9.40 -4.25 -0.51
C LEU A 246 -10.63 -5.06 -0.10
N LEU A 247 -11.82 -4.57 -0.47
CA LEU A 247 -13.11 -5.13 -0.01
C LEU A 247 -13.44 -6.56 -0.48
N VAL A 248 -12.72 -7.08 -1.48
CA VAL A 248 -13.05 -8.36 -2.15
C VAL A 248 -12.37 -9.58 -1.52
N ILE A 249 -11.60 -9.40 -0.45
CA ILE A 249 -10.97 -10.50 0.29
C ILE A 249 -11.54 -10.60 1.72
N PRO A 250 -11.76 -11.82 2.25
CA PRO A 250 -12.31 -12.05 3.58
C PRO A 250 -11.68 -11.24 4.72
N LYS A 251 -12.61 -10.80 5.60
CA LYS A 251 -12.62 -10.08 6.90
C LYS A 251 -11.36 -9.36 7.37
N LEU A 252 -11.40 -8.22 8.03
CA LEU A 252 -12.35 -7.10 8.00
C LEU A 252 -11.62 -5.95 7.30
N LYS A 253 -12.31 -5.12 6.51
CA LYS A 253 -11.67 -4.09 5.66
C LYS A 253 -12.31 -2.72 5.87
N LEU A 254 -11.59 -1.66 5.53
CA LEU A 254 -12.09 -0.29 5.61
C LEU A 254 -12.17 0.32 4.19
N SER A 255 -13.34 0.78 3.78
CA SER A 255 -13.48 1.65 2.61
C SER A 255 -13.69 3.09 3.03
N ASP A 256 -13.77 4.00 2.05
CA ASP A 256 -14.19 5.38 2.28
C ASP A 256 -15.66 5.52 2.71
N GLN A 257 -16.43 4.43 2.66
CA GLN A 257 -17.83 4.38 3.10
C GLN A 257 -18.01 3.69 4.46
N GLY A 258 -16.93 3.19 5.07
CA GLY A 258 -16.96 2.56 6.39
C GLY A 258 -16.39 1.14 6.42
N LEU A 259 -16.55 0.52 7.60
CA LEU A 259 -16.05 -0.81 7.93
C LEU A 259 -16.89 -1.88 7.23
N PHE A 260 -16.23 -2.84 6.58
CA PHE A 260 -16.86 -3.78 5.68
C PHE A 260 -16.42 -5.22 5.98
N ASP A 261 -17.40 -6.09 6.21
CA ASP A 261 -17.18 -7.53 6.35
C ASP A 261 -17.26 -8.17 4.95
N GLY A 262 -16.11 -8.64 4.44
CA GLY A 262 -16.01 -9.30 3.14
C GLY A 262 -16.70 -10.67 3.06
N ASP A 263 -16.89 -11.38 4.18
CA ASP A 263 -17.59 -12.67 4.20
C ASP A 263 -19.10 -12.48 4.16
N ALA A 264 -19.62 -11.54 4.96
CA ALA A 264 -21.03 -11.18 4.97
C ALA A 264 -21.43 -10.24 3.82
N PHE A 265 -20.43 -9.64 3.16
CA PHE A 265 -20.57 -8.68 2.08
C PHE A 265 -21.46 -7.48 2.44
N THR A 266 -21.24 -6.95 3.65
CA THR A 266 -22.04 -5.85 4.21
C THR A 266 -21.16 -4.88 5.00
N PHE A 267 -21.61 -3.63 5.11
CA PHE A 267 -21.08 -2.72 6.10
C PHE A 267 -21.48 -3.16 7.50
N VAL A 268 -20.57 -2.98 8.45
CA VAL A 268 -20.75 -3.28 9.87
C VAL A 268 -20.39 -2.07 10.73
N ASP A 269 -20.97 -1.99 11.92
CA ASP A 269 -20.62 -0.93 12.88
C ASP A 269 -19.22 -1.17 13.46
N ARG A 270 -18.53 -0.08 13.85
CA ARG A 270 -17.24 -0.15 14.54
C ARG A 270 -17.37 -0.77 15.92
N PHE A 271 -18.52 -0.60 16.56
CA PHE A 271 -18.80 -1.15 17.88
C PHE A 271 -19.56 -2.46 17.73
N ALA A 272 -19.12 -3.47 18.48
CA ALA A 272 -19.83 -4.74 18.58
C ALA A 272 -20.82 -4.69 19.76
N GLU A 273 -21.93 -5.42 19.63
CA GLU A 273 -22.73 -5.75 20.80
C GLU A 273 -21.89 -6.60 21.76
N SER A 274 -22.05 -6.39 23.07
CA SER A 274 -21.28 -7.14 24.07
C SER A 274 -21.39 -8.64 23.80
N PRO A 275 -20.29 -9.40 23.81
CA PRO A 275 -20.37 -10.84 23.71
C PRO A 275 -21.27 -11.35 24.84
N PRO A 276 -22.16 -12.33 24.58
CA PRO A 276 -23.03 -12.87 25.63
C PRO A 276 -22.16 -13.32 26.80
N GLN A 277 -22.49 -12.86 28.01
CA GLN A 277 -21.85 -13.34 29.23
C GLN A 277 -22.10 -14.85 29.32
N GLU A 278 -21.05 -15.66 29.22
CA GLU A 278 -21.07 -17.08 29.61
C GLU A 278 -21.21 -17.24 31.12
#